data_AF-A0A7G8ISC2-F1
#
_entry.id   AF-A0A7G8ISC2-F1
#
_cell.length_a   1.000
_cell.length_b   1.000
_cell.length_c   1.000
_cell.angle_alpha   90.00
_cell.angle_beta   90.00
_cell.angle_gamma   90.00
#
_symmetry.space_group_name_H-M   'P 1'
#
loop_
_entity.id
_entity.type
_entity.pdbx_description
1 polymer ?
#
loop_
_entity_poly.entity_id
_entity_poly.type
_entity_poly.pdbx_seq_one_letter_code
_entity_poly.pdbx_strand_id
1 'polypeptide(L)' 'MAGGWCRLRRLQVHPELARALFCHHWMPRSPALPPLVATDQALLGGDRQLDLGDPVESVHSQAEPARLL' A
#
# COMPACT_ATOMS: atom_id res chain seq x y z
N MET A 1 12.67 20.20 -9.44
CA MET A 1 12.00 19.11 -10.18
C MET A 1 11.56 18.05 -9.19
N ALA A 2 10.30 17.64 -9.19
CA ALA A 2 9.81 16.63 -8.26
C ALA A 2 10.31 15.24 -8.68
N GLY A 3 11.06 14.56 -7.81
CA GLY A 3 11.36 13.13 -7.95
C GLY A 3 10.13 12.29 -7.62
N GLY A 4 10.28 10.97 -7.55
CA GLY A 4 9.20 10.10 -7.09
C GLY A 4 9.69 8.97 -6.23
N TRP A 5 8.77 8.15 -5.72
CA TRP A 5 9.05 7.09 -4.76
C TRP A 5 8.65 5.73 -5.31
N CYS A 6 9.49 4.73 -5.10
CA CYS A 6 9.18 3.35 -5.45
C CYS A 6 8.70 2.58 -4.21
N ARG A 7 7.42 2.17 -4.18
CA ARG A 7 6.83 1.42 -3.04
C ARG A 7 7.51 0.07 -2.83
N LEU A 8 7.82 -0.64 -3.90
CA LEU A 8 8.42 -1.97 -3.83
C LEU A 8 9.84 -1.93 -3.23
N ARG A 9 10.65 -0.96 -3.64
CA ARG A 9 12.05 -0.83 -3.19
C ARG A 9 12.24 0.08 -1.98
N ARG A 10 11.19 0.80 -1.56
CA ARG A 10 11.20 1.74 -0.42
C ARG A 10 12.33 2.78 -0.53
N LEU A 11 12.48 3.39 -1.70
CA LEU A 11 13.53 4.38 -1.97
C LEU A 11 13.05 5.55 -2.82
N GLN A 12 13.76 6.68 -2.69
CA GLN A 12 13.61 7.84 -3.56
C GLN A 12 14.22 7.57 -4.93
N VAL A 13 13.48 7.94 -5.98
CA VAL A 13 13.89 7.80 -7.37
C VAL A 13 14.21 9.19 -7.93
N HIS A 14 15.42 9.32 -8.47
CA HIS A 14 15.86 10.55 -9.13
C HIS A 14 14.90 10.93 -10.27
N PRO A 15 14.55 12.22 -10.47
CA PRO A 15 13.58 12.64 -11.48
C PRO A 15 13.91 12.20 -12.91
N GLU A 16 15.18 12.08 -13.28
CA GLU A 16 15.57 11.58 -14.61
C GLU A 16 15.26 10.09 -14.78
N LEU A 17 15.57 9.29 -13.77
CA LEU A 17 15.19 7.88 -13.72
C LEU A 17 13.67 7.71 -13.66
N ALA A 18 12.98 8.69 -13.05
CA ALA A 18 11.53 8.71 -12.96
C ALA A 18 10.80 8.84 -14.30
N ARG A 19 11.49 9.37 -15.31
CA ARG A 19 10.95 9.50 -16.67
C ARG A 19 11.22 8.27 -17.53
N ALA A 20 12.24 7.48 -17.18
CA ALA A 20 12.71 6.36 -17.98
C ALA A 20 12.18 5.01 -17.48
N LEU A 21 11.97 4.87 -16.18
CA LEU A 21 11.46 3.64 -15.58
C LEU A 21 9.94 3.73 -15.51
N PHE A 22 9.24 2.65 -15.83
CA PHE A 22 7.83 2.46 -15.48
C PHE A 22 7.79 1.36 -14.42
N CYS A 23 7.60 1.75 -13.17
CA CYS A 23 7.20 0.79 -12.14
C CYS A 23 5.73 1.05 -11.76
N HIS A 24 4.93 -0.01 -11.69
CA HIS A 24 3.55 0.09 -11.21
C HIS A 24 3.47 0.52 -9.72
N HIS A 25 4.62 0.58 -9.06
CA HIS A 25 4.76 0.90 -7.64
C HIS A 25 5.13 2.37 -7.40
N TRP A 26 4.95 3.23 -8.40
CA TRP A 26 5.34 4.64 -8.30
C TRP A 26 4.37 5.44 -7.45
N MET A 27 4.92 6.32 -6.61
CA MET A 27 4.17 7.38 -5.93
C MET A 27 4.84 8.74 -6.13
N PRO A 28 4.08 9.85 -6.22
CA PRO A 28 4.66 11.19 -6.41
C PRO A 28 5.60 11.62 -5.27
N ARG A 29 5.45 11.02 -4.09
CA ARG A 29 6.27 11.29 -2.90
C ARG A 29 6.36 10.04 -2.02
N SER A 30 7.31 10.05 -1.09
CA SER A 30 7.39 9.04 -0.03
C SER A 30 6.08 9.00 0.77
N PRO A 31 5.60 7.81 1.17
CA PRO A 31 4.45 7.72 2.05
C PRO A 31 4.79 8.38 3.38
N ALA A 32 3.92 9.29 3.83
CA ALA A 32 3.99 9.88 5.15
C ALA A 32 2.89 9.26 6.01
N LEU A 33 3.25 8.81 7.20
CA LEU A 33 2.24 8.52 8.21
C LEU A 33 1.56 9.83 8.62
N PRO A 34 0.23 9.86 8.79
CA PRO A 34 -0.42 11.01 9.37
C PRO A 34 0.18 11.29 10.76
N PRO A 35 0.32 12.57 11.17
CA PRO A 35 0.73 12.87 12.53
C PRO A 35 -0.28 12.23 13.47
N LEU A 36 0.21 11.40 14.40
CA LEU A 36 -0.63 10.91 15.49
C LEU A 36 -0.95 12.14 16.33
N VAL A 37 -2.19 12.61 16.27
CA VAL A 37 -2.70 13.53 17.28
C VAL A 37 -2.56 12.77 18.59
N ALA A 38 -1.76 13.30 19.52
CA ALA A 38 -1.67 12.75 20.86
C ALA A 38 -3.04 12.94 21.50
N THR A 39 -3.94 11.99 21.24
CA THR A 39 -5.09 11.76 22.09
C THR A 39 -4.46 11.42 23.44
N ASP A 40 -4.65 12.31 24.39
CA ASP A 40 -4.47 12.15 25.84
C ASP A 40 -4.82 10.76 26.41
N GLN A 41 -5.53 9.93 25.65
CA GLN A 41 -5.52 8.48 25.82
C GLN A 41 -4.17 7.88 25.43
N ALA A 42 -3.28 7.92 26.42
CA ALA A 42 -2.14 7.05 26.59
C ALA A 42 -2.22 5.78 25.71
N LEU A 43 -1.21 5.61 24.86
CA LEU A 43 -0.83 4.36 24.18
C LEU A 43 -0.46 3.22 25.17
N LEU A 44 -0.97 3.27 26.41
CA LEU A 44 -0.89 2.24 27.42
C LEU A 44 -1.97 1.18 27.14
N GLY A 45 -1.73 0.35 26.12
CA GLY A 45 -2.62 -0.77 25.79
C GLY A 45 -2.70 -1.02 24.30
N GLY A 46 -1.59 -1.51 23.73
CA GLY A 46 -1.36 -1.67 22.30
C GLY A 46 -2.11 -2.83 21.65
N ASP A 47 -3.44 -2.89 21.73
CA ASP A 47 -4.23 -3.96 21.06
C ASP A 47 -5.54 -3.50 20.40
N ARG A 48 -5.74 -2.19 20.16
CA ARG A 48 -6.90 -1.73 19.36
C ARG A 48 -6.67 -2.00 17.87
N GLN A 49 -6.91 -3.24 17.46
CA GLN A 49 -7.01 -3.62 16.06
C GLN A 49 -8.20 -2.89 15.41
N LEU A 50 -8.01 -2.38 14.20
CA LEU A 50 -9.09 -1.82 13.40
C LEU A 50 -10.01 -2.96 12.96
N ASP A 51 -11.30 -2.85 13.22
CA ASP A 51 -12.30 -3.76 12.67
C ASP A 51 -12.50 -3.45 11.18
N LEU A 52 -12.14 -4.40 10.32
CA LEU A 52 -12.20 -4.25 8.87
C LEU A 52 -13.59 -4.60 8.29
N GLY A 53 -14.54 -5.01 9.14
CA GLY A 53 -15.86 -5.45 8.73
C GLY A 53 -15.83 -6.75 7.93
N ASP A 54 -17.02 -7.26 7.57
CA ASP A 54 -17.13 -8.48 6.77
C ASP A 54 -16.56 -8.26 5.36
N PRO A 55 -15.77 -9.22 4.84
CA PRO A 55 -15.30 -9.14 3.46
C PRO A 55 -16.51 -9.16 2.53
N VAL A 56 -16.61 -8.17 1.65
CA VAL A 56 -17.59 -8.20 0.55
C VAL A 56 -17.32 -9.46 -0.28
N GLU A 57 -18.32 -10.35 -0.38
CA GLU A 57 -18.21 -11.56 -1.19
C GLU A 57 -17.86 -11.20 -2.63
N SER A 58 -16.61 -11.46 -2.99
CA SER A 58 -16.18 -11.42 -4.38
C SER A 58 -16.82 -12.62 -5.08
N VAL A 59 -17.85 -12.36 -5.88
CA VAL A 59 -18.46 -13.36 -6.78
C VAL A 59 -17.41 -13.75 -7.83
N HIS A 60 -16.54 -14.69 -7.45
CA HIS A 60 -15.68 -15.39 -8.38
C HIS A 60 -16.54 -16.46 -9.04
N SER A 61 -17.07 -16.14 -10.24
CA SER A 61 -17.55 -17.18 -11.15
C SER A 61 -16.43 -18.19 -11.36
N GLN A 62 -16.67 -19.42 -10.92
CA GLN A 62 -15.73 -20.54 -11.05
C GLN A 62 -15.31 -20.69 -12.52
N ALA A 63 -14.04 -20.40 -12.82
CA ALA A 63 -13.40 -20.98 -14.00
C ALA A 63 -13.02 -22.42 -13.63
N GLU A 64 -13.50 -23.38 -14.41
CA GLU A 64 -13.28 -24.82 -14.23
C GLU A 64 -11.81 -25.18 -13.95
N PRO A 65 -11.55 -26.21 -13.12
CA PRO A 65 -10.21 -26.76 -13.01
C PRO A 65 -9.83 -27.45 -14.33
N ALA A 66 -8.76 -26.97 -14.96
CA ALA A 66 -8.14 -27.63 -16.10
C ALA A 66 -7.79 -29.08 -15.72
N ARG A 67 -8.45 -30.05 -16.35
CA ARG A 67 -8.07 -31.46 -16.29
C ARG A 67 -6.68 -31.62 -16.91
N LEU A 68 -5.72 -32.08 -16.12
CA LEU A 68 -4.45 -32.60 -16.60
C LEU A 68 -4.74 -33.90 -17.38
N LEU A 69 -4.38 -33.91 -18.67
CA LEU A 69 -4.23 -35.11 -19.48
C LEU A 69 -2.78 -35.59 -19.43
#